data_AF-A0A317JPM5-F1
#
_entry.id   AF-A0A317JPM5-F1
#
_cell.length_a   1.000
_cell.length_b   1.000
_cell.length_c   1.000
_cell.angle_alpha   90.00
_cell.angle_beta   90.00
_cell.angle_gamma   90.00
#
_symmetry.space_group_name_H-M   'P 1'
#
loop_
_entity.id
_entity.type
_entity.pdbx_description
1 polymer ?
#
loop_
_entity_poly.entity_id
_entity_poly.type
_entity_poly.pdbx_seq_one_letter_code
_entity_poly.pdbx_strand_id
1 'polypeptide(L)'
;MKKIDRLPPAIFFSLIVCGIPNILGSCSDHVTNITSSDSGRSKVDAAISCTPNGLTVIDSTLYMKGGGSEFKKTIINQQKVPAAMPPGMVWIPGGEFSMGAINPLRMSEGGHESMDDARPVHRVRVNGFFIDATEVTNGEFAAFVKATGYITIAETKPTKEEFPNAPDANLVAGSVVFTPTAVADLNDHYQWWNYIHGADWKHPQGPLSDIAGKDDYPVVHVAWEDAAAYAKWAGKRLPTEAEWEFAARGGKAGELYAWGNQLRPNGKWMANTYQGKFPEYDIGSDGFAGIAPVKQFPANAYGLYDVAGNVWEWCSDWYRQDYYESLAGKISENPKGPSDSYDPAEPDQKKKVQRGGSFLCTDQYCTRYMMGTRGKGEYRSASNHVGFRCVKDIF
;
A
#
# COMPACT_ATOMS: atom_id res chain seq x y z
N MET A 1 32.26 12.58 24.33
CA MET A 1 30.90 12.63 23.75
C MET A 1 30.19 11.35 24.16
N LYS A 2 29.13 11.45 24.97
CA LYS A 2 28.41 10.29 25.53
C LYS A 2 27.69 9.56 24.41
N LYS A 3 27.87 8.23 24.34
CA LYS A 3 27.06 7.31 23.54
C LYS A 3 25.60 7.49 23.96
N ILE A 4 24.74 7.84 23.01
CA ILE A 4 23.29 7.77 23.18
C ILE A 4 22.98 6.28 23.08
N ASP A 5 22.59 5.68 24.19
CA ASP A 5 22.17 4.28 24.26
C ASP A 5 20.95 4.10 23.36
N ARG A 6 21.14 3.40 22.23
CA ARG A 6 20.07 2.99 21.32
C ARG A 6 19.19 1.97 22.05
N LEU A 7 17.91 2.26 22.14
CA LEU A 7 16.89 1.38 22.72
C LEU A 7 16.86 0.02 21.99
N PRO A 8 16.64 -1.11 22.70
CA PRO A 8 16.60 -2.43 22.09
C PRO A 8 15.35 -2.62 21.19
N PRO A 9 15.44 -3.42 20.11
CA PRO A 9 14.60 -3.26 18.91
C PRO A 9 13.22 -3.95 18.92
N ALA A 10 12.74 -4.50 20.04
CA ALA A 10 11.79 -5.62 19.96
C ALA A 10 10.30 -5.33 20.25
N ILE A 11 9.87 -4.08 20.50
CA ILE A 11 8.54 -3.88 21.15
C ILE A 11 7.70 -2.74 20.57
N PHE A 12 8.31 -1.78 19.88
CA PHE A 12 7.59 -0.65 19.26
C PHE A 12 7.41 -0.76 17.76
N PHE A 13 7.91 -1.84 17.17
CA PHE A 13 8.07 -1.97 15.73
C PHE A 13 7.57 -3.34 15.27
N SER A 14 6.26 -3.52 15.29
CA SER A 14 5.63 -4.32 14.22
C SER A 14 5.11 -3.31 13.20
N LEU A 15 6.05 -2.76 12.44
CA LEU A 15 5.77 -1.75 11.43
C LEU A 15 5.84 -2.36 10.04
N ILE A 16 4.70 -2.27 9.36
CA ILE A 16 4.50 -1.60 8.06
C ILE A 16 5.79 -1.43 7.25
N VAL A 17 6.37 -2.56 6.88
CA VAL A 17 7.32 -2.63 5.79
C VAL A 17 6.72 -3.60 4.80
N CYS A 18 6.64 -3.15 3.54
CA CYS A 18 6.46 -3.97 2.34
C CYS A 18 6.98 -5.38 2.66
N GLY A 19 6.09 -6.38 2.71
CA GLY A 19 6.38 -7.67 3.36
C GLY A 19 7.55 -8.43 2.73
N ILE A 20 8.78 -8.07 3.09
CA ILE A 20 10.01 -8.73 2.65
C ILE A 20 10.32 -9.86 3.64
N PRO A 21 10.27 -11.13 3.22
CA PRO A 21 10.84 -12.20 4.02
C PRO A 21 12.37 -12.08 4.05
N ASN A 22 12.96 -12.24 5.23
CA ASN A 22 14.38 -12.55 5.39
C ASN A 22 14.68 -13.89 4.69
N ILE A 23 15.18 -13.87 3.45
CA ILE A 23 15.68 -15.08 2.79
C ILE A 23 17.19 -15.14 2.98
N LEU A 24 17.60 -15.74 4.11
CA LEU A 24 18.94 -16.32 4.25
C LEU A 24 18.90 -17.75 3.69
N GLY A 25 19.60 -17.96 2.58
CA GLY A 25 19.91 -19.29 2.04
C GLY A 25 21.21 -19.20 1.28
N SER A 26 22.31 -19.64 1.92
CA SER A 26 23.63 -19.67 1.34
C SER A 26 23.68 -20.61 0.12
N CYS A 27 24.15 -20.11 -1.02
CA CYS A 27 24.72 -20.96 -2.05
C CYS A 27 26.23 -20.92 -1.88
N SER A 28 26.78 -21.97 -1.30
CA SER A 28 28.22 -22.22 -1.25
C SER A 28 28.70 -22.67 -2.63
N ASP A 29 29.70 -21.98 -3.16
CA ASP A 29 30.38 -22.33 -4.41
C ASP A 29 31.18 -23.63 -4.25
N HIS A 30 30.87 -24.64 -5.06
CA HIS A 30 31.83 -25.66 -5.46
C HIS A 30 31.74 -25.90 -6.97
N VAL A 31 32.70 -25.32 -7.68
CA VAL A 31 32.96 -25.54 -9.10
C VAL A 31 33.88 -26.75 -9.23
N THR A 32 33.37 -27.84 -9.83
CA THR A 32 34.21 -28.90 -10.41
C THR A 32 34.08 -28.88 -11.93
N ASN A 33 35.22 -28.67 -12.59
CA ASN A 33 35.39 -28.63 -14.04
C ASN A 33 34.92 -29.92 -14.73
N ILE A 34 34.06 -29.80 -15.75
CA ILE A 34 33.92 -30.80 -16.81
C ILE A 34 33.90 -30.07 -18.16
N THR A 35 34.81 -30.49 -19.03
CA THR A 35 34.98 -30.06 -20.42
C THR A 35 34.06 -30.82 -21.38
N SER A 36 33.77 -30.16 -22.51
CA SER A 36 33.27 -30.64 -23.81
C SER A 36 31.76 -30.88 -24.00
N SER A 37 31.20 -29.99 -24.84
CA SER A 37 30.22 -30.18 -25.91
C SER A 37 28.97 -31.02 -25.61
N ASP A 38 27.84 -30.35 -25.34
CA ASP A 38 26.67 -30.39 -26.22
C ASP A 38 25.66 -29.31 -25.79
N SER A 39 24.84 -28.92 -26.76
CA SER A 39 23.69 -28.02 -26.75
C SER A 39 22.84 -27.95 -25.46
N GLY A 40 22.52 -26.71 -25.05
CA GLY A 40 21.35 -26.40 -24.21
C GLY A 40 21.62 -25.59 -22.93
N ARG A 41 21.17 -24.33 -22.95
CA ARG A 41 20.87 -23.46 -21.77
C ARG A 41 22.02 -23.15 -20.79
N SER A 42 22.62 -21.98 -20.92
CA SER A 42 22.94 -21.05 -19.81
C SER A 42 22.90 -19.63 -20.39
N LYS A 43 22.09 -18.69 -19.89
CA LYS A 43 22.17 -17.94 -18.62
C LYS A 43 23.50 -17.20 -18.45
N VAL A 44 23.32 -15.90 -18.19
CA VAL A 44 24.26 -14.87 -17.75
C VAL A 44 25.09 -14.28 -18.89
N ASP A 45 24.54 -13.24 -19.51
CA ASP A 45 25.18 -11.92 -19.56
C ASP A 45 24.25 -10.91 -20.23
N ALA A 46 24.31 -9.67 -19.76
CA ALA A 46 23.64 -8.47 -20.26
C ALA A 46 22.15 -8.26 -19.91
N ALA A 47 21.92 -7.52 -18.83
CA ALA A 47 20.83 -6.53 -18.77
C ALA A 47 21.25 -5.33 -17.90
N ILE A 48 22.37 -4.68 -18.24
CA ILE A 48 22.49 -3.24 -18.01
C ILE A 48 21.71 -2.60 -19.15
N SER A 49 20.45 -2.25 -18.89
CA SER A 49 19.69 -1.35 -19.74
C SER A 49 19.17 -0.22 -18.87
N CYS A 50 20.04 0.76 -18.63
CA CYS A 50 19.62 2.10 -18.26
C CYS A 50 18.91 2.73 -19.47
N THR A 51 17.61 2.50 -19.61
CA THR A 51 16.78 3.30 -20.53
C THR A 51 15.89 4.24 -19.70
N PRO A 52 15.89 5.55 -19.97
CA PRO A 52 15.09 6.54 -19.23
C PRO A 52 13.60 6.50 -19.58
N ASN A 53 13.20 5.58 -20.45
CA ASN A 53 11.82 5.36 -20.86
C ASN A 53 11.39 4.01 -20.29
N GLY A 54 10.32 4.02 -19.51
CA GLY A 54 9.73 2.83 -18.91
C GLY A 54 9.35 1.73 -19.90
N LEU A 55 8.75 0.66 -19.36
CA LEU A 55 8.41 -0.59 -20.06
C LEU A 55 8.16 -0.39 -21.56
N THR A 56 8.98 -1.04 -22.37
CA THR A 56 8.85 -0.95 -23.83
C THR A 56 7.56 -1.65 -24.28
N VAL A 57 7.13 -1.36 -25.51
CA VAL A 57 6.02 -2.09 -26.14
C VAL A 57 6.31 -3.60 -26.19
N ILE A 58 7.58 -4.00 -26.26
CA ILE A 58 7.99 -5.41 -26.21
C ILE A 58 7.76 -5.99 -24.81
N ASP A 59 8.10 -5.27 -23.76
CA ASP A 59 7.86 -5.70 -22.36
C ASP A 59 6.36 -5.82 -22.07
N SER A 60 5.55 -4.89 -22.58
CA SER A 60 4.08 -4.94 -22.52
C SER A 60 3.46 -6.05 -23.41
N THR A 61 4.13 -6.46 -24.48
CA THR A 61 3.66 -7.56 -25.35
C THR A 61 4.06 -8.93 -24.77
N LEU A 62 5.20 -9.02 -24.07
CA LEU A 62 5.59 -10.18 -23.28
C LEU A 62 4.65 -10.35 -22.06
N TYR A 63 4.31 -9.23 -21.40
CA TYR A 63 3.32 -9.12 -20.32
C TYR A 63 1.98 -9.76 -20.71
N MET A 64 1.47 -9.45 -21.91
CA MET A 64 0.21 -10.00 -22.43
C MET A 64 0.31 -11.44 -22.96
N LYS A 65 1.52 -11.97 -23.22
CA LYS A 65 1.71 -13.32 -23.78
C LYS A 65 2.08 -14.40 -22.76
N GLY A 66 2.42 -14.04 -21.52
CA GLY A 66 2.83 -15.03 -20.49
C GLY A 66 2.26 -14.85 -19.08
N GLY A 67 1.80 -13.65 -18.69
CA GLY A 67 1.26 -13.39 -17.34
C GLY A 67 -0.15 -12.77 -17.34
N GLY A 68 -0.54 -12.08 -18.42
CA GLY A 68 -1.87 -11.50 -18.56
C GLY A 68 -3.00 -12.49 -18.87
N SER A 69 -2.69 -13.73 -19.28
CA SER A 69 -3.69 -14.73 -19.66
C SER A 69 -4.62 -15.15 -18.51
N GLU A 70 -4.19 -14.94 -17.26
CA GLU A 70 -4.98 -15.20 -16.06
C GLU A 70 -6.08 -14.15 -15.84
N PHE A 71 -5.92 -12.94 -16.39
CA PHE A 71 -6.92 -11.88 -16.29
C PHE A 71 -8.01 -12.06 -17.33
N LYS A 72 -9.25 -12.18 -16.86
CA LYS A 72 -10.44 -12.08 -17.71
C LYS A 72 -10.99 -10.67 -17.61
N LYS A 73 -11.59 -10.19 -18.71
CA LYS A 73 -12.22 -8.87 -18.76
C LYS A 73 -13.21 -8.67 -17.61
N THR A 74 -13.28 -7.43 -17.14
CA THR A 74 -14.25 -7.01 -16.14
C THR A 74 -15.65 -6.99 -16.77
N ILE A 75 -16.62 -7.60 -16.09
CA ILE A 75 -18.04 -7.61 -16.48
C ILE A 75 -18.78 -6.70 -15.51
N ILE A 76 -19.20 -5.53 -15.99
CA ILE A 76 -19.87 -4.52 -15.16
C ILE A 76 -21.34 -4.86 -15.00
N ASN A 77 -21.87 -4.67 -13.79
CA ASN A 77 -23.30 -4.83 -13.54
C ASN A 77 -24.09 -3.77 -14.32
N GLN A 78 -25.22 -4.18 -14.91
CA GLN A 78 -26.16 -3.26 -15.56
C GLN A 78 -27.11 -2.61 -14.55
N GLN A 79 -26.56 -2.00 -13.49
CA GLN A 79 -27.34 -1.27 -12.50
C GLN A 79 -27.53 0.19 -12.91
N LYS A 80 -28.73 0.72 -12.68
CA LYS A 80 -29.00 2.15 -12.87
C LYS A 80 -28.24 2.92 -11.78
N VAL A 81 -27.52 3.96 -12.20
CA VAL A 81 -26.85 4.89 -11.27
C VAL A 81 -27.90 5.41 -10.27
N PRO A 82 -27.65 5.32 -8.95
CA PRO A 82 -28.56 5.87 -7.96
C PRO A 82 -28.83 7.36 -8.19
N ALA A 83 -30.05 7.81 -7.90
CA ALA A 83 -30.47 9.19 -8.20
C ALA A 83 -29.76 10.25 -7.36
N ALA A 84 -29.24 9.88 -6.18
CA ALA A 84 -28.52 10.77 -5.28
C ALA A 84 -27.14 10.18 -4.97
N MET A 85 -26.09 10.95 -5.28
CA MET A 85 -24.72 10.63 -4.89
C MET A 85 -24.39 11.35 -3.59
N PRO A 86 -23.87 10.65 -2.56
CA PRO A 86 -23.32 11.31 -1.38
C PRO A 86 -22.23 12.31 -1.78
N PRO A 87 -22.16 13.50 -1.14
CA PRO A 87 -21.09 14.47 -1.41
C PRO A 87 -19.70 13.83 -1.27
N GLY A 88 -18.82 14.11 -2.23
CA GLY A 88 -17.44 13.60 -2.25
C GLY A 88 -17.28 12.13 -2.67
N MET A 89 -18.38 11.41 -2.93
CA MET A 89 -18.34 10.00 -3.36
C MET A 89 -18.67 9.83 -4.84
N VAL A 90 -18.13 8.75 -5.43
CA VAL A 90 -18.44 8.28 -6.77
C VAL A 90 -19.18 6.95 -6.74
N TRP A 91 -20.06 6.74 -7.72
CA TRP A 91 -20.80 5.50 -7.88
C TRP A 91 -19.95 4.45 -8.60
N ILE A 92 -19.83 3.27 -7.98
CA ILE A 92 -19.21 2.09 -8.56
C ILE A 92 -20.32 1.09 -8.90
N PRO A 93 -20.51 0.73 -10.17
CA PRO A 93 -21.59 -0.18 -10.57
C PRO A 93 -21.45 -1.60 -10.00
N GLY A 94 -20.24 -1.97 -9.56
CA GLY A 94 -19.88 -3.34 -9.24
C GLY A 94 -19.85 -4.22 -10.49
N GLY A 95 -19.57 -5.50 -10.29
CA GLY A 95 -19.37 -6.44 -11.37
C GLY A 95 -18.44 -7.57 -11.00
N GLU A 96 -18.12 -8.40 -11.99
CA GLU A 96 -17.14 -9.47 -11.87
C GLU A 96 -15.80 -9.06 -12.48
N PHE A 97 -14.71 -9.22 -11.73
CA PHE A 97 -13.36 -8.86 -12.16
C PHE A 97 -12.31 -9.90 -11.76
N SER A 98 -11.12 -9.77 -12.35
CA SER A 98 -9.95 -10.54 -11.96
C SER A 98 -9.18 -9.73 -10.92
N MET A 99 -9.10 -10.27 -9.70
CA MET A 99 -8.44 -9.67 -8.55
C MET A 99 -7.06 -10.27 -8.33
N GLY A 100 -6.10 -9.43 -7.92
CA GLY A 100 -4.70 -9.79 -7.66
C GLY A 100 -3.71 -9.29 -8.71
N ALA A 101 -2.44 -9.61 -8.50
CA ALA A 101 -1.35 -9.10 -9.32
C ALA A 101 -0.57 -10.23 -10.00
N ILE A 102 0.13 -9.89 -11.07
CA ILE A 102 1.21 -10.73 -11.54
C ILE A 102 2.47 -10.47 -10.73
N ASN A 103 3.44 -11.35 -10.85
CA ASN A 103 4.74 -11.15 -10.25
C ASN A 103 5.59 -10.23 -11.14
N PRO A 104 6.02 -9.04 -10.66
CA PRO A 104 6.77 -8.07 -11.45
C PRO A 104 8.27 -8.42 -11.54
N LEU A 105 8.72 -9.53 -10.95
CA LEU A 105 10.13 -9.94 -11.00
C LEU A 105 10.69 -9.86 -12.42
N ARG A 106 11.83 -9.19 -12.54
CA ARG A 106 12.60 -8.94 -13.80
C ARG A 106 12.03 -7.86 -14.72
N MET A 107 11.03 -7.10 -14.29
CA MET A 107 10.63 -5.88 -14.99
C MET A 107 11.62 -4.76 -14.68
N SER A 108 11.99 -3.95 -15.69
CA SER A 108 12.97 -2.87 -15.53
C SER A 108 12.50 -1.76 -14.57
N GLU A 109 11.20 -1.49 -14.54
CA GLU A 109 10.53 -0.54 -13.62
C GLU A 109 9.55 -1.27 -12.66
N GLY A 110 9.69 -2.60 -12.51
CA GLY A 110 8.87 -3.40 -11.61
C GLY A 110 9.75 -4.12 -10.59
N GLY A 111 9.28 -4.15 -9.34
CA GLY A 111 10.14 -4.41 -8.18
C GLY A 111 10.89 -5.74 -8.18
N HIS A 112 11.86 -5.80 -7.28
CA HIS A 112 12.66 -7.00 -7.02
C HIS A 112 11.96 -8.01 -6.10
N GLU A 113 10.74 -7.71 -5.64
CA GLU A 113 9.96 -8.53 -4.72
C GLU A 113 8.95 -9.41 -5.45
N SER A 114 8.77 -10.64 -4.95
CA SER A 114 7.65 -11.47 -5.38
C SER A 114 6.34 -10.95 -4.77
N MET A 115 5.33 -10.79 -5.62
CA MET A 115 3.96 -10.42 -5.19
C MET A 115 3.16 -11.66 -4.79
N ASP A 116 3.77 -12.58 -4.04
CA ASP A 116 3.17 -13.89 -3.74
C ASP A 116 1.89 -13.77 -2.91
N ASP A 117 1.82 -12.77 -2.03
CA ASP A 117 0.64 -12.47 -1.22
C ASP A 117 -0.55 -11.94 -2.03
N ALA A 118 -0.30 -11.42 -3.23
CA ALA A 118 -1.30 -10.92 -4.17
C ALA A 118 -1.64 -11.95 -5.28
N ARG A 119 -1.26 -13.22 -5.09
CA ARG A 119 -1.48 -14.33 -6.03
C ARG A 119 -2.24 -15.49 -5.36
N PRO A 120 -2.91 -16.34 -6.17
CA PRO A 120 -3.12 -16.24 -7.61
C PRO A 120 -4.13 -15.16 -8.00
N VAL A 121 -4.13 -14.78 -9.28
CA VAL A 121 -5.25 -14.03 -9.87
C VAL A 121 -6.51 -14.89 -9.78
N HIS A 122 -7.58 -14.35 -9.21
CA HIS A 122 -8.83 -15.07 -8.99
C HIS A 122 -10.04 -14.21 -9.33
N ARG A 123 -11.24 -14.82 -9.42
CA ARG A 123 -12.45 -14.12 -9.85
C ARG A 123 -13.27 -13.69 -8.64
N VAL A 124 -13.70 -12.44 -8.67
CA VAL A 124 -14.50 -11.83 -7.60
C VAL A 124 -15.65 -11.08 -8.22
N ARG A 125 -16.84 -11.19 -7.61
CA ARG A 125 -17.98 -10.33 -7.90
C ARG A 125 -18.22 -9.39 -6.73
N VAL A 126 -18.36 -8.09 -7.01
CA VAL A 126 -18.75 -7.09 -6.03
C VAL A 126 -20.07 -6.44 -6.44
N ASN A 127 -20.90 -6.12 -5.45
CA ASN A 127 -22.12 -5.33 -5.66
C ASN A 127 -21.76 -3.89 -6.04
N GLY A 128 -22.74 -3.10 -6.46
CA GLY A 128 -22.55 -1.67 -6.62
C GLY A 128 -22.55 -0.94 -5.27
N PHE A 129 -21.71 0.08 -5.13
CA PHE A 129 -21.49 0.85 -3.90
C PHE A 129 -20.98 2.27 -4.23
N PHE A 130 -21.01 3.15 -3.24
CA PHE A 130 -20.32 4.43 -3.31
C PHE A 130 -18.95 4.34 -2.66
N ILE A 131 -17.95 5.00 -3.23
CA ILE A 131 -16.60 5.15 -2.64
C ILE A 131 -16.19 6.60 -2.66
N ASP A 132 -15.46 7.04 -1.65
CA ASP A 132 -14.86 8.38 -1.63
C ASP A 132 -13.94 8.56 -2.84
N ALA A 133 -14.07 9.72 -3.50
CA ALA A 133 -13.27 10.04 -4.68
C ALA A 133 -11.79 10.24 -4.33
N THR A 134 -11.50 10.69 -3.11
CA THR A 134 -10.17 10.94 -2.56
C THR A 134 -9.97 10.16 -1.26
N GLU A 135 -8.76 10.13 -0.73
CA GLU A 135 -8.53 9.82 0.67
C GLU A 135 -9.25 10.83 1.59
N VAL A 136 -9.51 10.44 2.84
CA VAL A 136 -10.06 11.34 3.86
C VAL A 136 -9.03 12.41 4.19
N THR A 137 -9.43 13.68 4.18
CA THR A 137 -8.50 14.79 4.40
C THR A 137 -8.35 15.16 5.88
N ASN A 138 -7.31 15.91 6.21
CA ASN A 138 -7.11 16.50 7.54
C ASN A 138 -8.31 17.37 7.97
N GLY A 139 -8.87 18.17 7.06
CA GLY A 139 -10.04 19.01 7.36
C GLY A 139 -11.28 18.19 7.71
N GLU A 140 -11.51 17.09 6.99
CA GLU A 140 -12.59 16.15 7.26
C GLU A 140 -12.39 15.42 8.59
N PHE A 141 -11.18 14.91 8.84
CA PHE A 141 -10.85 14.22 10.09
C PHE A 141 -10.89 15.16 11.30
N ALA A 142 -10.46 16.41 11.15
CA ALA A 142 -10.58 17.44 12.17
C ALA A 142 -12.05 17.72 12.53
N ALA A 143 -12.97 17.69 11.55
CA ALA A 143 -14.40 17.82 11.81
C ALA A 143 -14.94 16.64 12.64
N PHE A 144 -14.51 15.42 12.35
CA PHE A 144 -14.81 14.23 13.15
C PHE A 144 -14.32 14.37 14.60
N VAL A 145 -13.04 14.69 14.79
CA VAL A 145 -12.44 14.86 16.12
C VAL A 145 -13.14 15.96 16.89
N LYS A 146 -13.41 17.10 16.25
CA LYS A 146 -14.15 18.22 16.86
C LYS A 146 -15.57 17.82 17.29
N ALA A 147 -16.26 17.01 16.49
CA ALA A 147 -17.64 16.61 16.77
C ALA A 147 -17.76 15.54 17.88
N THR A 148 -16.72 14.73 18.07
CA THR A 148 -16.78 13.52 18.92
C THR A 148 -15.86 13.56 20.13
N GLY A 149 -14.85 14.43 20.13
CA GLY A 149 -13.76 14.40 21.10
C GLY A 149 -12.86 13.16 20.97
N TYR A 150 -12.85 12.52 19.79
CA TYR A 150 -12.06 11.32 19.54
C TYR A 150 -10.56 11.57 19.74
N ILE A 151 -9.88 10.60 20.36
CA ILE A 151 -8.43 10.58 20.60
C ILE A 151 -7.90 9.38 19.82
N THR A 152 -6.95 9.59 18.91
CA THR A 152 -6.43 8.49 18.08
C THR A 152 -5.57 7.53 18.89
N ILE A 153 -5.30 6.35 18.32
CA ILE A 153 -4.35 5.40 18.90
C ILE A 153 -2.97 6.05 19.06
N ALA A 154 -2.52 6.84 18.08
CA ALA A 154 -1.24 7.57 18.15
C ALA A 154 -1.17 8.59 19.29
N GLU A 155 -2.31 9.16 19.69
CA GLU A 155 -2.42 10.10 20.82
C GLU A 155 -2.53 9.39 22.18
N THR A 156 -2.71 8.06 22.19
CA THR A 156 -2.94 7.27 23.40
C THR A 156 -1.66 6.61 23.89
N LYS A 157 -1.36 6.71 25.18
CA LYS A 157 -0.23 6.02 25.81
C LYS A 157 -0.44 4.50 25.75
N PRO A 158 0.48 3.72 25.15
CA PRO A 158 0.41 2.27 25.18
C PRO A 158 0.47 1.70 26.60
N THR A 159 -0.24 0.60 26.82
CA THR A 159 -0.32 -0.07 28.13
C THR A 159 0.72 -1.17 28.28
N LYS A 160 0.98 -1.59 29.53
CA LYS A 160 1.88 -2.71 29.81
C LYS A 160 1.26 -4.04 29.39
N GLU A 161 -0.05 -4.13 29.43
CA GLU A 161 -0.82 -5.28 28.98
C GLU A 161 -0.67 -5.50 27.47
N GLU A 162 -0.66 -4.42 26.69
CA GLU A 162 -0.42 -4.45 25.24
C GLU A 162 1.06 -4.76 24.92
N PHE A 163 1.98 -4.25 25.74
CA PHE A 163 3.42 -4.43 25.54
C PHE A 163 4.13 -4.91 26.82
N PRO A 164 3.97 -6.18 27.22
CA PRO A 164 4.47 -6.69 28.50
C PRO A 164 5.98 -6.57 28.67
N ASN A 165 6.72 -6.65 27.57
CA ASN A 165 8.17 -6.62 27.57
C ASN A 165 8.73 -5.18 27.48
N ALA A 166 7.91 -4.17 27.15
CA ALA A 166 8.39 -2.80 26.89
C ALA A 166 8.89 -2.15 28.18
N PRO A 167 10.05 -1.48 28.20
CA PRO A 167 10.39 -0.58 29.29
C PRO A 167 9.32 0.51 29.45
N ASP A 168 8.93 0.83 30.69
CA ASP A 168 7.84 1.80 30.94
C ASP A 168 8.17 3.19 30.38
N ALA A 169 9.46 3.54 30.31
CA ALA A 169 9.92 4.79 29.71
C ALA A 169 9.67 4.87 28.19
N ASN A 170 9.45 3.73 27.53
CA ASN A 170 9.15 3.68 26.10
C ASN A 170 7.64 3.67 25.84
N LEU A 171 6.81 3.34 26.83
CA LEU A 171 5.35 3.39 26.74
C LEU A 171 4.86 4.84 26.72
N VAL A 172 4.95 5.48 25.56
CA VAL A 172 4.53 6.87 25.35
C VAL A 172 3.69 6.97 24.09
N ALA A 173 2.80 7.96 24.05
CA ALA A 173 2.02 8.27 22.86
C ALA A 173 2.96 8.74 21.74
N GLY A 174 2.65 8.36 20.52
CA GLY A 174 3.48 8.62 19.36
C GLY A 174 3.15 7.71 18.19
N SER A 175 3.85 7.96 17.11
CA SER A 175 3.63 7.28 15.86
C SER A 175 4.92 7.18 15.08
N VAL A 176 4.87 6.44 13.99
CA VAL A 176 6.05 6.03 13.27
C VAL A 176 6.25 6.97 12.09
N VAL A 177 7.45 7.52 12.01
CA VAL A 177 7.80 8.57 11.07
C VAL A 177 8.98 8.13 10.23
N PHE A 178 8.82 8.19 8.92
CA PHE A 178 9.91 8.03 7.98
C PHE A 178 10.89 9.20 8.14
N THR A 179 12.16 8.88 8.36
CA THR A 179 13.25 9.85 8.50
C THR A 179 14.30 9.53 7.43
N PRO A 180 14.48 10.42 6.43
CA PRO A 180 15.45 10.19 5.38
C PRO A 180 16.85 9.94 5.94
N THR A 181 17.55 8.92 5.42
CA THR A 181 18.93 8.61 5.83
C THR A 181 19.69 7.90 4.71
N ALA A 182 20.99 8.19 4.61
CA ALA A 182 21.88 7.39 3.79
C ALA A 182 22.11 6.03 4.45
N VAL A 183 21.98 4.95 3.68
CA VAL A 183 22.21 3.57 4.13
C VAL A 183 23.11 2.82 3.14
N ALA A 184 23.82 1.82 3.63
CA ALA A 184 24.66 0.96 2.79
C ALA A 184 23.83 -0.07 2.02
N ASP A 185 22.75 -0.57 2.62
CA ASP A 185 21.81 -1.51 2.03
C ASP A 185 20.39 -1.29 2.58
N LEU A 186 19.40 -1.89 1.92
CA LEU A 186 17.97 -1.70 2.19
C LEU A 186 17.35 -2.85 3.02
N ASN A 187 18.15 -3.70 3.66
CA ASN A 187 17.61 -4.85 4.40
C ASN A 187 17.21 -4.51 5.84
N ASP A 188 17.73 -3.41 6.39
CA ASP A 188 17.40 -2.95 7.75
C ASP A 188 16.61 -1.64 7.72
N HIS A 189 15.29 -1.79 7.77
CA HIS A 189 14.33 -0.69 7.71
C HIS A 189 14.27 0.16 8.98
N TYR A 190 14.82 -0.31 10.11
CA TYR A 190 14.92 0.47 11.34
C TYR A 190 15.86 1.68 11.19
N GLN A 191 16.65 1.73 10.12
CA GLN A 191 17.51 2.87 9.82
C GLN A 191 16.71 4.12 9.42
N TRP A 192 15.57 3.97 8.73
CA TRP A 192 14.77 5.10 8.24
C TRP A 192 13.37 5.20 8.84
N TRP A 193 12.94 4.23 9.65
CA TRP A 193 11.69 4.34 10.40
C TRP A 193 11.98 4.57 11.89
N ASN A 194 11.41 5.65 12.43
CA ASN A 194 11.59 6.02 13.83
C ASN A 194 10.24 6.15 14.54
N TYR A 195 10.15 5.63 15.76
CA TYR A 195 9.01 5.92 16.63
C TYR A 195 9.22 7.29 17.29
N ILE A 196 8.38 8.26 16.94
CA ILE A 196 8.52 9.64 17.39
C ILE A 196 7.44 9.93 18.43
N HIS A 197 7.89 10.28 19.64
CA HIS A 197 7.02 10.62 20.76
C HIS A 197 6.19 11.87 20.41
N GLY A 198 4.88 11.77 20.57
CA GLY A 198 3.94 12.84 20.20
C GLY A 198 3.86 13.14 18.71
N ALA A 199 4.30 12.22 17.84
CA ALA A 199 3.85 12.23 16.45
C ALA A 199 2.44 11.66 16.38
N ASP A 200 1.53 12.40 15.76
CA ASP A 200 0.13 12.05 15.57
C ASP A 200 -0.43 12.76 14.32
N TRP A 201 -1.73 12.68 14.09
CA TRP A 201 -2.37 13.25 12.90
C TRP A 201 -2.31 14.79 12.84
N LYS A 202 -2.22 15.48 14.00
CA LYS A 202 -2.02 16.94 14.09
C LYS A 202 -0.56 17.33 13.98
N HIS A 203 0.33 16.41 14.36
CA HIS A 203 1.78 16.62 14.47
C HIS A 203 2.56 15.55 13.67
N PRO A 204 2.48 15.51 12.32
CA PRO A 204 2.91 14.34 11.54
C PRO A 204 4.43 14.11 11.44
N GLN A 205 5.24 15.06 11.90
CA GLN A 205 6.70 14.92 12.02
C GLN A 205 7.16 14.97 13.49
N GLY A 206 6.22 14.86 14.44
CA GLY A 206 6.46 14.99 15.87
C GLY A 206 5.99 16.33 16.45
N PRO A 207 6.19 16.57 17.77
CA PRO A 207 5.48 17.59 18.55
C PRO A 207 5.67 19.05 18.11
N LEU A 208 6.67 19.32 17.27
CA LEU A 208 6.98 20.65 16.76
C LEU A 208 6.42 20.91 15.35
N SER A 209 5.81 19.90 14.73
CA SER A 209 5.16 20.01 13.43
C SER A 209 3.68 20.33 13.58
N ASP A 210 3.05 20.83 12.52
CA ASP A 210 1.60 21.01 12.48
C ASP A 210 1.02 20.73 11.06
N ILE A 211 -0.31 20.76 11.01
CA ILE A 211 -1.10 20.66 9.78
C ILE A 211 -1.68 22.02 9.34
N ALA A 212 -1.11 23.15 9.78
CA ALA A 212 -1.62 24.46 9.40
C ALA A 212 -1.55 24.65 7.88
N GLY A 213 -2.69 24.96 7.26
CA GLY A 213 -2.80 25.10 5.80
C GLY A 213 -2.76 23.77 5.02
N LYS A 214 -2.93 22.63 5.69
CA LYS A 214 -2.93 21.29 5.07
C LYS A 214 -4.29 20.58 5.16
N ASP A 215 -5.38 21.34 5.14
CA ASP A 215 -6.75 20.80 5.29
C ASP A 215 -7.15 19.84 4.17
N ASP A 216 -6.54 19.98 2.99
CA ASP A 216 -6.75 19.15 1.79
C ASP A 216 -5.70 18.04 1.63
N TYR A 217 -4.79 17.86 2.59
CA TYR A 217 -3.89 16.71 2.62
C TYR A 217 -4.60 15.50 3.23
N PRO A 218 -4.26 14.28 2.79
CA PRO A 218 -4.81 13.07 3.40
C PRO A 218 -4.37 13.00 4.87
N VAL A 219 -5.29 12.61 5.74
CA VAL A 219 -4.96 12.35 7.15
C VAL A 219 -4.06 11.13 7.25
N VAL A 220 -2.99 11.25 8.05
CA VAL A 220 -2.03 10.18 8.34
C VAL A 220 -1.89 9.99 9.85
N HIS A 221 -1.04 9.05 10.29
CA HIS A 221 -0.94 8.65 11.71
C HIS A 221 -2.26 8.15 12.29
N VAL A 222 -3.08 7.53 11.43
CA VAL A 222 -4.33 6.88 11.80
C VAL A 222 -4.15 5.37 11.73
N ALA A 223 -4.43 4.70 12.83
CA ALA A 223 -4.51 3.25 12.86
C ALA A 223 -5.86 2.78 12.25
N TRP A 224 -6.01 1.47 12.05
CA TRP A 224 -7.23 0.93 11.44
C TRP A 224 -8.48 1.24 12.27
N GLU A 225 -8.38 1.19 13.60
CA GLU A 225 -9.50 1.50 14.49
C GLU A 225 -9.93 2.98 14.40
N ASP A 226 -8.99 3.89 14.20
CA ASP A 226 -9.25 5.32 13.98
C ASP A 226 -10.02 5.55 12.66
N ALA A 227 -9.56 4.90 11.60
CA ALA A 227 -10.19 4.95 10.29
C ALA A 227 -11.63 4.36 10.33
N ALA A 228 -11.81 3.24 11.03
CA ALA A 228 -13.12 2.62 11.22
C ALA A 228 -14.07 3.49 12.07
N ALA A 229 -13.56 4.15 13.12
CA ALA A 229 -14.32 5.06 13.95
C ALA A 229 -14.82 6.29 13.17
N TYR A 230 -13.93 6.90 12.38
CA TYR A 230 -14.29 7.98 11.47
C TYR A 230 -15.37 7.53 10.47
N ALA A 231 -15.15 6.39 9.80
CA ALA A 231 -16.07 5.91 8.77
C ALA A 231 -17.47 5.69 9.35
N LYS A 232 -17.56 5.11 10.55
CA LYS A 232 -18.83 4.92 11.28
C LYS A 232 -19.50 6.25 11.60
N TRP A 233 -18.76 7.24 12.11
CA TRP A 233 -19.30 8.58 12.40
C TRP A 233 -19.84 9.26 11.13
N ALA A 234 -19.14 9.12 10.01
CA ALA A 234 -19.53 9.68 8.71
C ALA A 234 -20.75 8.96 8.07
N GLY A 235 -21.29 7.91 8.70
CA GLY A 235 -22.36 7.08 8.14
C GLY A 235 -21.89 6.28 6.91
N LYS A 236 -20.63 5.85 6.95
CA LYS A 236 -19.90 5.08 5.93
C LYS A 236 -19.29 3.82 6.58
N ARG A 237 -18.41 3.12 5.86
CA ARG A 237 -17.54 2.04 6.35
C ARG A 237 -16.22 2.04 5.58
N LEU A 238 -15.23 1.27 6.01
CA LEU A 238 -14.03 1.02 5.20
C LEU A 238 -14.37 0.09 4.00
N PRO A 239 -13.71 0.26 2.85
CA PRO A 239 -13.85 -0.66 1.71
C PRO A 239 -13.37 -2.04 2.10
N THR A 240 -13.98 -3.07 1.51
CA THR A 240 -13.29 -4.36 1.46
C THR A 240 -12.10 -4.27 0.53
N GLU A 241 -11.13 -5.16 0.69
CA GLU A 241 -9.98 -5.24 -0.22
C GLU A 241 -10.43 -5.41 -1.68
N ALA A 242 -11.48 -6.20 -1.90
CA ALA A 242 -12.06 -6.43 -3.22
C ALA A 242 -12.79 -5.21 -3.79
N GLU A 243 -13.54 -4.50 -2.96
CA GLU A 243 -14.21 -3.24 -3.36
C GLU A 243 -13.17 -2.19 -3.74
N TRP A 244 -12.11 -2.05 -2.94
CA TRP A 244 -11.01 -1.12 -3.22
C TRP A 244 -10.35 -1.44 -4.56
N GLU A 245 -9.95 -2.69 -4.78
CA GLU A 245 -9.26 -3.06 -6.03
C GLU A 245 -10.16 -2.94 -7.25
N PHE A 246 -11.43 -3.33 -7.15
CA PHE A 246 -12.40 -3.17 -8.24
C PHE A 246 -12.53 -1.70 -8.64
N ALA A 247 -12.68 -0.81 -7.65
CA ALA A 247 -12.80 0.62 -7.88
C ALA A 247 -11.50 1.22 -8.45
N ALA A 248 -10.34 0.83 -7.90
CA ALA A 248 -9.03 1.31 -8.33
C ALA A 248 -8.66 0.91 -9.77
N ARG A 249 -9.09 -0.29 -10.21
CA ARG A 249 -8.92 -0.76 -11.60
C ARG A 249 -9.72 0.03 -12.63
N GLY A 250 -10.75 0.77 -12.24
CA GLY A 250 -11.49 1.63 -13.18
C GLY A 250 -12.12 0.87 -14.36
N GLY A 251 -12.59 -0.36 -14.13
CA GLY A 251 -13.20 -1.20 -15.18
C GLY A 251 -12.21 -1.89 -16.12
N LYS A 252 -10.91 -1.68 -15.90
CA LYS A 252 -9.86 -2.34 -16.66
C LYS A 252 -9.50 -3.72 -16.08
N ALA A 253 -8.72 -4.51 -16.80
CA ALA A 253 -8.37 -5.87 -16.41
C ALA A 253 -6.91 -6.17 -16.75
N GLY A 254 -6.11 -6.40 -15.70
CA GLY A 254 -4.73 -6.82 -15.86
C GLY A 254 -3.77 -5.71 -16.24
N GLU A 255 -4.08 -4.42 -16.11
CA GLU A 255 -3.10 -3.34 -16.21
C GLU A 255 -2.25 -3.22 -14.95
N LEU A 256 -1.00 -2.78 -15.12
CA LEU A 256 -0.02 -2.57 -14.04
C LEU A 256 -0.36 -1.39 -13.14
N TYR A 257 -0.96 -0.35 -13.69
CA TYR A 257 -1.29 0.89 -12.99
C TYR A 257 -2.75 1.29 -13.28
N ALA A 258 -3.32 2.13 -12.42
CA ALA A 258 -4.69 2.65 -12.62
C ALA A 258 -4.86 3.34 -13.99
N TRP A 259 -3.79 3.94 -14.50
CA TRP A 259 -3.77 4.65 -15.79
C TRP A 259 -3.36 3.79 -16.98
N GLY A 260 -2.70 2.64 -16.81
CA GLY A 260 -2.25 1.78 -17.90
C GLY A 260 -1.01 0.96 -17.57
N ASN A 261 -0.19 0.65 -18.58
CA ASN A 261 0.99 -0.21 -18.42
C ASN A 261 2.34 0.52 -18.50
N GLN A 262 2.32 1.83 -18.70
CA GLN A 262 3.53 2.65 -18.64
C GLN A 262 3.50 3.43 -17.33
N LEU A 263 4.58 3.38 -16.54
CA LEU A 263 4.67 4.14 -15.29
C LEU A 263 4.54 5.64 -15.57
N ARG A 264 5.25 6.10 -16.61
CA ARG A 264 5.29 7.50 -17.05
C ARG A 264 4.82 7.67 -18.49
N PRO A 265 3.51 7.62 -18.77
CA PRO A 265 3.00 7.84 -20.12
C PRO A 265 3.41 9.23 -20.62
N ASN A 266 4.10 9.28 -21.76
CA ASN A 266 4.69 10.50 -22.32
C ASN A 266 5.62 11.25 -21.35
N GLY A 267 6.31 10.53 -20.46
CA GLY A 267 7.23 11.11 -19.48
C GLY A 267 6.56 11.82 -18.30
N LYS A 268 5.23 11.69 -18.13
CA LYS A 268 4.49 12.35 -17.05
C LYS A 268 4.32 11.43 -15.84
N TRP A 269 4.48 11.98 -14.65
CA TRP A 269 4.08 11.31 -13.42
C TRP A 269 2.57 11.28 -13.27
N MET A 270 2.06 10.15 -12.77
CA MET A 270 0.62 9.84 -12.68
C MET A 270 0.18 9.49 -11.26
N ALA A 271 1.12 9.54 -10.31
CA ALA A 271 0.95 9.23 -8.90
C ALA A 271 2.08 9.92 -8.12
N ASN A 272 1.83 10.21 -6.83
CA ASN A 272 2.85 10.66 -5.89
C ASN A 272 3.65 9.45 -5.38
N THR A 273 4.92 9.35 -5.75
CA THR A 273 5.83 8.26 -5.35
C THR A 273 7.21 8.82 -5.01
N TYR A 274 8.14 7.98 -4.56
CA TYR A 274 9.47 8.43 -4.19
C TYR A 274 10.40 8.45 -5.41
N GLN A 275 11.08 9.57 -5.66
CA GLN A 275 12.09 9.67 -6.71
C GLN A 275 13.43 10.15 -6.16
N GLY A 276 14.54 9.68 -6.74
CA GLY A 276 15.87 9.97 -6.23
C GLY A 276 16.50 8.71 -5.67
N LYS A 277 17.18 8.80 -4.52
CA LYS A 277 17.88 7.66 -3.92
C LYS A 277 17.19 7.30 -2.60
N PHE A 278 16.38 6.25 -2.61
CA PHE A 278 15.71 5.80 -1.39
C PHE A 278 16.72 5.14 -0.43
N PRO A 279 16.61 5.36 0.90
CA PRO A 279 15.73 6.27 1.63
C PRO A 279 16.41 7.63 1.92
N GLU A 280 17.43 8.00 1.16
CA GLU A 280 18.32 9.13 1.46
C GLU A 280 17.72 10.50 1.11
N TYR A 281 17.25 10.68 -0.12
CA TYR A 281 16.62 11.93 -0.54
C TYR A 281 15.57 11.71 -1.64
N ASP A 282 14.47 12.45 -1.50
CA ASP A 282 13.40 12.56 -2.49
C ASP A 282 13.58 13.85 -3.30
N ILE A 283 13.65 13.74 -4.63
CA ILE A 283 13.79 14.88 -5.52
C ILE A 283 12.44 15.53 -5.88
N GLY A 284 11.31 14.88 -5.57
CA GLY A 284 9.96 15.40 -5.84
C GLY A 284 9.70 15.71 -7.31
N SER A 285 10.17 14.85 -8.21
CA SER A 285 10.05 15.07 -9.67
C SER A 285 8.62 14.94 -10.18
N ASP A 286 7.73 14.33 -9.41
CA ASP A 286 6.28 14.31 -9.61
C ASP A 286 5.58 15.59 -9.12
N GLY A 287 6.32 16.51 -8.50
CA GLY A 287 5.84 17.76 -7.92
C GLY A 287 5.89 17.79 -6.39
N PHE A 288 6.11 16.65 -5.72
CA PHE A 288 6.03 16.54 -4.26
C PHE A 288 7.20 15.72 -3.70
N ALA A 289 8.02 16.35 -2.85
CA ALA A 289 8.93 15.60 -1.99
C ALA A 289 8.19 15.26 -0.69
N GLY A 290 7.64 14.04 -0.63
CA GLY A 290 6.76 13.61 0.45
C GLY A 290 5.26 13.61 0.09
N ILE A 291 4.41 13.74 1.11
CA ILE A 291 2.95 13.69 0.94
C ILE A 291 2.42 14.87 0.10
N ALA A 292 1.42 14.60 -0.74
CA ALA A 292 0.75 15.60 -1.56
C ALA A 292 -0.66 15.89 -1.01
N PRO A 293 -1.26 17.06 -1.32
CA PRO A 293 -2.71 17.22 -1.17
C PRO A 293 -3.44 16.11 -1.93
N VAL A 294 -4.70 15.84 -1.58
CA VAL A 294 -5.50 14.92 -2.40
C VAL A 294 -5.76 15.54 -3.78
N LYS A 295 -6.07 14.69 -4.77
CA LYS A 295 -6.55 15.08 -6.11
C LYS A 295 -5.52 15.83 -6.97
N GLN A 296 -4.22 15.53 -6.81
CA GLN A 296 -3.16 16.18 -7.61
C GLN A 296 -2.89 15.47 -8.93
N PHE A 297 -3.13 14.16 -8.99
CA PHE A 297 -2.94 13.36 -10.19
C PHE A 297 -4.28 13.05 -10.89
N PRO A 298 -4.29 12.62 -12.16
CA PRO A 298 -5.53 12.33 -12.87
C PRO A 298 -6.35 11.22 -12.20
N ALA A 299 -7.67 11.40 -12.16
CA ALA A 299 -8.56 10.35 -11.70
C ALA A 299 -8.52 9.13 -12.63
N ASN A 300 -8.80 7.94 -12.08
CA ASN A 300 -9.07 6.76 -12.89
C ASN A 300 -10.44 6.86 -13.60
N ALA A 301 -10.80 5.86 -14.41
CA ALA A 301 -12.03 5.88 -15.19
C ALA A 301 -13.34 5.88 -14.37
N TYR A 302 -13.26 5.62 -13.06
CA TYR A 302 -14.39 5.73 -12.13
C TYR A 302 -14.38 7.01 -11.30
N GLY A 303 -13.42 7.91 -11.54
CA GLY A 303 -13.34 9.19 -10.84
C GLY A 303 -12.62 9.13 -9.50
N LEU A 304 -11.88 8.05 -9.20
CA LEU A 304 -11.04 7.96 -8.01
C LEU A 304 -9.68 8.58 -8.29
N TYR A 305 -9.23 9.41 -7.37
CA TYR A 305 -7.92 10.02 -7.33
C TYR A 305 -6.99 9.23 -6.41
N ASP A 306 -5.68 9.30 -6.69
CA ASP A 306 -4.60 8.86 -5.79
C ASP A 306 -4.70 7.39 -5.31
N VAL A 307 -5.37 6.53 -6.08
CA VAL A 307 -5.45 5.08 -5.80
C VAL A 307 -4.11 4.35 -5.97
N ALA A 308 -3.07 5.06 -6.41
CA ALA A 308 -1.71 4.59 -6.47
C ALA A 308 -0.79 5.71 -5.94
N GLY A 309 0.05 5.40 -4.97
CA GLY A 309 0.92 6.38 -4.33
C GLY A 309 0.21 7.22 -3.27
N ASN A 310 0.76 8.39 -2.98
CA ASN A 310 0.34 9.33 -1.93
C ASN A 310 0.33 8.69 -0.53
N VAL A 311 -0.76 8.07 -0.09
CA VAL A 311 -0.77 7.31 1.17
C VAL A 311 -1.33 5.92 0.97
N TRP A 312 -0.83 4.97 1.76
CA TRP A 312 -1.46 3.66 1.90
C TRP A 312 -2.87 3.83 2.44
N GLU A 313 -3.79 2.95 2.04
CA GLU A 313 -5.17 3.03 2.45
C GLU A 313 -5.66 1.78 3.16
N TRP A 314 -6.16 1.94 4.38
CA TRP A 314 -6.76 0.87 5.15
C TRP A 314 -8.01 0.27 4.47
N CYS A 315 -8.05 -1.06 4.39
CA CYS A 315 -9.24 -1.84 4.02
C CYS A 315 -9.82 -2.56 5.25
N SER A 316 -11.07 -3.02 5.17
CA SER A 316 -11.76 -3.69 6.27
C SER A 316 -11.19 -5.07 6.63
N ASP A 317 -10.53 -5.71 5.68
CA ASP A 317 -10.17 -7.12 5.69
C ASP A 317 -8.98 -7.41 6.62
N TRP A 318 -9.04 -8.52 7.35
CA TRP A 318 -7.84 -9.09 7.97
C TRP A 318 -6.86 -9.56 6.88
N TYR A 319 -5.57 -9.40 7.13
CA TYR A 319 -4.56 -9.87 6.21
C TYR A 319 -4.24 -11.34 6.47
N ARG A 320 -4.31 -12.16 5.43
CA ARG A 320 -3.56 -13.42 5.36
C ARG A 320 -2.83 -13.54 4.03
N GLN A 321 -1.61 -14.06 4.08
CA GLN A 321 -0.80 -14.31 2.87
C GLN A 321 -1.46 -15.36 1.96
N ASP A 322 -2.11 -16.37 2.54
CA ASP A 322 -2.75 -17.49 1.83
C ASP A 322 -4.20 -17.22 1.40
N TYR A 323 -4.74 -16.02 1.66
CA TYR A 323 -6.17 -15.75 1.43
C TYR A 323 -6.57 -15.90 -0.04
N TYR A 324 -5.79 -15.36 -0.97
CA TYR A 324 -6.11 -15.43 -2.40
C TYR A 324 -6.08 -16.87 -2.92
N GLU A 325 -5.18 -17.71 -2.40
CA GLU A 325 -5.11 -19.13 -2.74
C GLU A 325 -6.41 -19.85 -2.33
N SER A 326 -6.96 -19.51 -1.16
CA SER A 326 -8.25 -20.05 -0.69
C SER A 326 -9.46 -19.67 -1.57
N LEU A 327 -9.31 -18.62 -2.39
CA LEU A 327 -10.35 -18.14 -3.31
C LEU A 327 -10.17 -18.65 -4.75
N ALA A 328 -9.07 -19.35 -5.04
CA ALA A 328 -8.77 -19.85 -6.38
C ALA A 328 -9.83 -20.84 -6.90
N GLY A 329 -10.04 -20.85 -8.22
CA GLY A 329 -10.92 -21.81 -8.89
C GLY A 329 -12.42 -21.55 -8.79
N LYS A 330 -12.87 -20.51 -8.07
CA LYS A 330 -14.28 -20.09 -7.96
C LYS A 330 -14.45 -18.59 -8.18
N ILE A 331 -15.70 -18.16 -8.37
CA ILE A 331 -16.08 -16.74 -8.30
C ILE A 331 -16.51 -16.47 -6.86
N SER A 332 -15.81 -15.55 -6.19
CA SER A 332 -16.15 -15.16 -4.81
C SER A 332 -17.10 -13.97 -4.83
N GLU A 333 -18.27 -14.11 -4.18
CA GLU A 333 -19.29 -13.07 -4.11
C GLU A 333 -19.05 -12.17 -2.88
N ASN A 334 -18.79 -10.88 -3.11
CA ASN A 334 -18.58 -9.85 -2.09
C ASN A 334 -17.66 -10.29 -0.93
N PRO A 335 -16.44 -10.81 -1.21
CA PRO A 335 -15.55 -11.29 -0.16
C PRO A 335 -15.23 -10.18 0.84
N LYS A 336 -15.19 -10.56 2.13
CA LYS A 336 -14.97 -9.67 3.28
C LYS A 336 -13.64 -9.96 4.00
N GLY A 337 -12.76 -10.72 3.36
CA GLY A 337 -11.51 -11.17 3.96
C GLY A 337 -11.67 -12.44 4.79
N PRO A 338 -10.57 -12.96 5.34
CA PRO A 338 -10.56 -14.03 6.32
C PRO A 338 -11.08 -13.54 7.69
N SER A 339 -11.50 -14.48 8.54
CA SER A 339 -11.99 -14.18 9.89
C SER A 339 -10.88 -13.79 10.88
N ASP A 340 -9.63 -14.11 10.56
CA ASP A 340 -8.45 -13.92 11.37
C ASP A 340 -7.25 -13.43 10.52
N SER A 341 -6.16 -13.07 11.20
CA SER A 341 -4.93 -12.58 10.56
C SER A 341 -3.84 -13.63 10.64
N TYR A 342 -3.03 -13.74 9.58
CA TYR A 342 -1.84 -14.59 9.57
C TYR A 342 -0.78 -14.07 8.59
N ASP A 343 0.38 -13.70 9.13
CA ASP A 343 1.55 -13.33 8.36
C ASP A 343 2.73 -14.21 8.79
N PRO A 344 3.26 -15.10 7.93
CA PRO A 344 4.36 -15.98 8.30
C PRO A 344 5.62 -15.26 8.80
N ALA A 345 5.83 -14.01 8.39
CA ALA A 345 6.95 -13.19 8.86
C ALA A 345 6.77 -12.71 10.31
N GLU A 346 5.53 -12.54 10.77
CA GLU A 346 5.17 -12.02 12.09
C GLU A 346 3.87 -12.69 12.58
N PRO A 347 3.89 -14.00 12.90
CA PRO A 347 2.68 -14.81 13.11
C PRO A 347 1.86 -14.38 14.33
N ASP A 348 2.48 -13.75 15.32
CA ASP A 348 1.83 -13.27 16.53
C ASP A 348 1.18 -11.89 16.37
N GLN A 349 1.38 -11.24 15.23
CA GLN A 349 0.91 -9.87 14.96
C GLN A 349 -0.34 -9.90 14.08
N LYS A 350 -1.39 -9.18 14.51
CA LYS A 350 -2.64 -9.07 13.76
C LYS A 350 -2.54 -7.91 12.79
N LYS A 351 -2.75 -8.18 11.51
CA LYS A 351 -2.59 -7.19 10.44
C LYS A 351 -3.87 -7.01 9.65
N LYS A 352 -4.15 -5.77 9.29
CA LYS A 352 -5.21 -5.40 8.34
C LYS A 352 -4.58 -5.13 6.98
N VAL A 353 -5.38 -5.31 5.94
CA VAL A 353 -4.96 -5.03 4.56
C VAL A 353 -4.80 -3.52 4.37
N GLN A 354 -3.73 -3.13 3.68
CA GLN A 354 -3.52 -1.80 3.14
C GLN A 354 -3.36 -1.87 1.62
N ARG A 355 -3.83 -0.88 0.86
CA ARG A 355 -3.73 -0.86 -0.61
C ARG A 355 -3.17 0.47 -1.12
N GLY A 356 -2.68 0.49 -2.35
CA GLY A 356 -2.31 1.72 -3.07
C GLY A 356 -0.83 2.10 -3.05
N GLY A 357 -0.05 1.67 -2.08
CA GLY A 357 1.31 2.22 -1.90
C GLY A 357 1.27 3.62 -1.31
N SER A 358 2.41 4.32 -1.28
CA SER A 358 2.50 5.68 -0.72
C SER A 358 3.54 6.52 -1.46
N PHE A 359 3.69 7.77 -1.07
CA PHE A 359 4.77 8.66 -1.51
C PHE A 359 6.18 8.12 -1.21
N LEU A 360 6.31 7.09 -0.37
CA LEU A 360 7.59 6.41 -0.08
C LEU A 360 7.88 5.21 -0.99
N CYS A 361 6.93 4.79 -1.81
CA CYS A 361 7.12 3.66 -2.71
C CYS A 361 7.99 4.05 -3.91
N THR A 362 8.86 3.14 -4.35
CA THR A 362 9.85 3.35 -5.43
C THR A 362 10.16 2.02 -6.12
N ASP A 363 10.60 2.09 -7.37
CA ASP A 363 11.13 0.96 -8.14
C ASP A 363 12.38 0.31 -7.52
N GLN A 364 13.11 1.05 -6.67
CA GLN A 364 14.32 0.56 -5.97
C GLN A 364 14.03 -0.39 -4.79
N TYR A 365 12.85 -0.28 -4.17
CA TYR A 365 12.57 -0.91 -2.89
C TYR A 365 11.17 -1.52 -2.83
N CYS A 366 10.13 -0.68 -2.91
CA CYS A 366 8.74 -1.10 -2.69
C CYS A 366 7.85 -0.58 -3.82
N THR A 367 7.37 -1.48 -4.67
CA THR A 367 6.59 -1.15 -5.88
C THR A 367 5.08 -1.35 -5.75
N ARG A 368 4.57 -1.28 -4.52
CA ARG A 368 3.16 -1.57 -4.21
C ARG A 368 2.16 -0.48 -4.66
N TYR A 369 2.62 0.55 -5.37
CA TYR A 369 1.76 1.41 -6.18
C TYR A 369 1.22 0.70 -7.44
N MET A 370 1.74 -0.49 -7.77
CA MET A 370 1.19 -1.33 -8.83
C MET A 370 -0.18 -1.90 -8.47
N MET A 371 -1.07 -1.91 -9.46
CA MET A 371 -2.45 -2.33 -9.31
C MET A 371 -2.55 -3.84 -9.09
N GLY A 372 -3.44 -4.23 -8.18
CA GLY A 372 -3.58 -5.62 -7.74
C GLY A 372 -2.60 -6.06 -6.66
N THR A 373 -1.50 -5.33 -6.46
CA THR A 373 -0.62 -5.58 -5.31
C THR A 373 -1.32 -5.14 -4.02
N ARG A 374 -0.88 -5.71 -2.90
CA ARG A 374 -1.47 -5.46 -1.57
C ARG A 374 -0.38 -5.22 -0.54
N GLY A 375 -0.70 -4.49 0.51
CA GLY A 375 0.14 -4.28 1.67
C GLY A 375 -0.57 -4.73 2.94
N LYS A 376 0.11 -4.55 4.06
CA LYS A 376 -0.38 -4.95 5.37
C LYS A 376 0.26 -4.07 6.44
N GLY A 377 -0.50 -3.83 7.50
CA GLY A 377 0.00 -3.17 8.70
C GLY A 377 -0.63 -3.78 9.93
N GLU A 378 0.11 -3.82 11.03
CA GLU A 378 -0.47 -4.12 12.34
C GLU A 378 -1.61 -3.13 12.60
N TYR A 379 -2.78 -3.63 13.01
CA TYR A 379 -4.03 -2.86 12.96
C TYR A 379 -4.07 -1.63 13.88
N ARG A 380 -3.17 -1.55 14.86
CA ARG A 380 -3.00 -0.45 15.81
C ARG A 380 -1.75 0.39 15.53
N SER A 381 -0.91 -0.02 14.60
CA SER A 381 0.24 0.76 14.15
C SER A 381 -0.19 1.89 13.22
N ALA A 382 0.21 3.11 13.57
CA ALA A 382 0.02 4.32 12.78
C ALA A 382 1.36 4.81 12.23
N SER A 383 1.36 5.40 11.03
CA SER A 383 2.56 5.99 10.42
C SER A 383 2.26 7.17 9.50
N ASN A 384 3.31 7.93 9.13
CA ASN A 384 3.20 9.17 8.35
C ASN A 384 2.88 8.97 6.85
N HIS A 385 2.61 7.74 6.41
CA HIS A 385 2.33 7.40 5.02
C HIS A 385 1.08 6.50 4.85
N VAL A 386 0.27 6.34 5.90
CA VAL A 386 -0.96 5.52 5.89
C VAL A 386 -2.14 6.38 6.30
N GLY A 387 -3.13 6.43 5.41
CA GLY A 387 -4.44 7.02 5.61
C GLY A 387 -5.55 6.03 5.22
N PHE A 388 -6.67 6.53 4.70
CA PHE A 388 -7.79 5.70 4.28
C PHE A 388 -8.80 6.50 3.44
N ARG A 389 -9.70 5.77 2.75
CA ARG A 389 -10.92 6.30 2.14
C ARG A 389 -12.12 5.45 2.56
N CYS A 390 -13.34 5.97 2.48
CA CYS A 390 -14.53 5.23 2.91
C CYS A 390 -15.41 4.79 1.73
N VAL A 391 -16.29 3.83 2.01
CA VAL A 391 -17.39 3.40 1.12
C VAL A 391 -18.74 3.46 1.81
N LYS A 392 -19.80 3.44 1.02
CA LYS A 392 -21.19 3.40 1.50
C LYS A 392 -22.04 2.53 0.60
N ASP A 393 -22.83 1.64 1.21
CA ASP A 393 -23.77 0.78 0.49
C ASP A 393 -25.00 1.56 0.02
N ILE A 394 -25.71 1.02 -0.96
CA ILE A 394 -27.05 1.49 -1.34
C ILE A 394 -28.06 0.89 -0.37
N PHE A 395 -28.97 1.72 0.17
CA PHE A 395 -30.09 1.27 0.99
C PHE A 395 -31.34 0.98 0.15
#